data_AF-A0A3D0P5M9-F1
#
_entry.id   AF-A0A3D0P5M9-F1
#
_cell.length_a   1.000
_cell.length_b   1.000
_cell.length_c   1.000
_cell.angle_alpha   90.00
_cell.angle_beta   90.00
_cell.angle_gamma   90.00
#
_symmetry.space_group_name_H-M   'P 1'
#
loop_
_entity.id
_entity.type
_entity.pdbx_description
1 polymer ?
#
loop_
_entity_poly.entity_id
_entity_poly.type
_entity_poly.pdbx_seq_one_letter_code
_entity_poly.pdbx_strand_id
1 'polypeptide(L)'
;VIRGGYGIFFDRPSAAFINTIYSNYPFFKEIEVATESSPSTVQGTTAFGQTNPMLPFSSYFPFRVAFRDADRFTPYVLVDQGPGADPIAGVEPLEFRAIDRDLKTPMIQQWNIGIQREFAFGKNENWTVEARYIGSKGQNLLLAVGFNQPYDLNDPNTPDYIYGRLNDAFDLARPGVLPARAPGLSERARGTRPNNNVDGAFGACSTVWRGLPGYIVCNNGNGGIDLNASAANFQFVNALIAAEVRVPYLGFDPTDAIILQSRGYSSYHSGLLNVTRRLSKGFGLNLSYTWSKSIDIGSTDPGSTTASGRPDTPNLGLVVQGDQRDLNANKAVSDFDRPHKLAGTFTWNLPFNKSKNKWINGFQLVGSGQWQSGAPFSIIASDAGFEVLRTSGDIESQFFGVFLEATERNAPLIPLNTLVRIFNVGGASGTIFNAAFGRPSVRSLELLRRGGSDRLREFFNICQDPNNTECALVAPLGGFGNLGRNTLRGPSQKRIDFSLQKTTRLSERLSLELKWDVFNIFNWANFANPNSDLSDETDFGQITRTVGAPRVMQFGAKLRF
;
A
#
# COMPACT_ATOMS: atom_id res chain seq x y z
N VAL A 1 -22.33 -35.62 16.42
CA VAL A 1 -21.43 -35.99 15.31
C VAL A 1 -20.14 -35.20 15.48
N ILE A 2 -18.99 -35.87 15.46
CA ILE A 2 -17.68 -35.22 15.44
C ILE A 2 -17.11 -35.47 14.05
N ARG A 3 -16.54 -34.43 13.43
CA ARG A 3 -15.88 -34.51 12.12
C ARG A 3 -14.55 -33.79 12.23
N GLY A 4 -13.56 -34.30 11.52
CA GLY A 4 -12.27 -33.64 11.41
C GLY A 4 -11.56 -34.14 10.16
N GLY A 5 -10.62 -33.35 9.68
CA GLY A 5 -9.85 -33.69 8.50
C GLY A 5 -8.57 -32.88 8.45
N TYR A 6 -7.59 -33.46 7.76
CA TYR A 6 -6.35 -32.81 7.40
C TYR A 6 -6.11 -33.07 5.91
N GLY A 7 -5.66 -32.04 5.20
CA GLY A 7 -5.37 -32.12 3.78
C GLY A 7 -4.17 -31.27 3.41
N ILE A 8 -3.42 -31.74 2.42
CA ILE A 8 -2.33 -31.00 1.79
C ILE A 8 -2.74 -30.77 0.34
N PHE A 9 -2.68 -29.51 -0.07
CA PHE A 9 -3.03 -29.07 -1.41
C PHE A 9 -1.83 -28.40 -2.03
N PHE A 10 -1.61 -28.67 -3.32
CA PHE A 10 -0.59 -28.01 -4.11
C PHE A 10 -1.29 -27.14 -5.14
N ASP A 11 -0.88 -25.88 -5.22
CA ASP A 11 -1.40 -24.96 -6.22
C ASP A 11 -0.47 -24.92 -7.43
N ARG A 12 -1.06 -24.83 -8.63
CA ARG A 12 -0.29 -24.67 -9.86
C ARG A 12 -0.13 -23.17 -10.12
N PRO A 13 1.09 -22.67 -10.34
CA PRO A 13 1.30 -21.28 -10.73
C PRO A 13 0.40 -20.89 -11.89
N SER A 14 -0.26 -19.74 -11.80
CA SER A 14 -1.14 -19.23 -12.85
C SER A 14 -0.38 -19.12 -14.17
N ALA A 15 -0.97 -19.66 -15.24
CA ALA A 15 -0.43 -19.56 -16.59
C ALA A 15 -0.38 -18.10 -17.09
N ALA A 16 -1.19 -17.20 -16.53
CA ALA A 16 -1.24 -15.80 -16.97
C ALA A 16 0.08 -15.07 -16.74
N PHE A 17 0.65 -15.13 -15.53
CA PHE A 17 1.94 -14.49 -15.22
C PHE A 17 3.09 -15.08 -16.05
N ILE A 18 3.10 -16.40 -16.18
CA ILE A 18 4.08 -17.13 -16.98
C ILE A 18 3.96 -16.73 -18.46
N ASN A 19 2.73 -16.61 -19.00
CA ASN A 19 2.49 -16.18 -20.37
C ASN A 19 2.90 -14.72 -20.62
N THR A 20 2.73 -13.82 -19.63
CA THR A 20 3.22 -12.44 -19.74
C THR A 20 4.75 -12.39 -19.86
N ILE A 21 5.46 -13.26 -19.11
CA ILE A 21 6.92 -13.37 -19.22
C ILE A 21 7.34 -14.00 -20.56
N TYR A 22 6.64 -15.02 -21.05
CA TYR A 22 6.93 -15.64 -22.34
C TYR A 22 6.62 -14.72 -23.55
N SER A 23 5.66 -13.82 -23.42
CA SER A 23 5.23 -12.93 -24.51
C SER A 23 6.07 -11.66 -24.62
N ASN A 24 6.85 -11.34 -23.58
CA ASN A 24 7.75 -10.19 -23.56
C ASN A 24 9.19 -10.65 -23.83
N TYR A 25 9.90 -9.94 -24.71
CA TYR A 25 11.34 -10.13 -24.84
C TYR A 25 11.99 -9.79 -23.49
N PRO A 26 12.96 -10.58 -22.99
CA PRO A 26 13.59 -10.29 -21.70
C PRO A 26 14.30 -8.93 -21.72
N PHE A 27 14.68 -8.43 -22.90
CA PHE A 27 15.24 -7.10 -23.13
C PHE A 27 14.85 -6.62 -24.54
N PHE A 28 14.13 -5.49 -24.66
CA PHE A 28 13.93 -4.77 -25.92
C PHE A 28 14.30 -3.30 -25.66
N LYS A 29 15.23 -2.75 -26.44
CA LYS A 29 15.64 -1.35 -26.34
C LYS A 29 15.13 -0.62 -27.56
N GLU A 30 14.11 0.21 -27.37
CA GLU A 30 13.62 1.13 -28.40
C GLU A 30 14.34 2.46 -28.22
N ILE A 31 15.02 2.93 -29.26
CA ILE A 31 15.67 4.25 -29.28
C ILE A 31 14.94 5.08 -30.32
N GLU A 32 14.21 6.09 -29.86
CA GLU A 32 13.62 7.08 -30.75
C GLU A 32 14.69 8.12 -31.10
N VAL A 33 15.16 8.11 -32.35
CA VAL A 33 16.14 9.08 -32.83
C VAL A 33 15.40 10.18 -33.60
N ALA A 34 15.30 11.36 -33.00
CA ALA A 34 14.89 12.57 -33.71
C ALA A 34 16.10 13.14 -34.47
N THR A 35 16.01 13.25 -35.79
CA THR A 35 16.98 14.00 -36.60
C THR A 35 16.32 15.26 -37.14
N GLU A 36 17.08 16.35 -37.30
CA GLU A 36 16.57 17.66 -37.76
C GLU A 36 15.87 17.60 -39.13
N SER A 37 15.94 16.49 -39.87
CA SER A 37 15.38 16.33 -41.22
C SER A 37 14.49 15.09 -41.43
N SER A 38 14.14 14.33 -40.40
CA SER A 38 13.14 13.25 -40.53
C SER A 38 12.38 12.97 -39.23
N PRO A 39 11.04 12.77 -39.31
CA PRO A 39 10.26 12.31 -38.17
C PRO A 39 10.64 10.85 -37.88
N SER A 40 11.28 10.64 -36.72
CA SER A 40 11.41 9.39 -35.97
C SER A 40 11.60 8.10 -36.79
N THR A 41 12.85 7.79 -37.15
CA THR A 41 13.24 6.41 -37.51
C THR A 41 13.61 5.62 -36.24
N VAL A 42 12.85 4.57 -35.94
CA VAL A 42 13.18 3.60 -34.89
C VAL A 42 14.26 2.63 -35.41
N GLN A 43 15.49 2.73 -34.89
CA GLN A 43 16.52 1.72 -35.16
C GLN A 43 16.54 0.66 -34.05
N GLY A 44 16.05 -0.54 -34.36
CA GLY A 44 16.22 -1.70 -33.49
C GLY A 44 17.67 -2.19 -33.56
N THR A 45 18.41 -2.12 -32.45
CA THR A 45 19.73 -2.75 -32.32
C THR A 45 19.64 -3.87 -31.28
N THR A 46 20.33 -4.99 -31.50
CA THR A 46 20.48 -6.01 -30.46
C THR A 46 21.28 -5.41 -29.31
N ALA A 47 20.67 -5.24 -28.15
CA ALA A 47 21.28 -4.57 -26.99
C ALA A 47 22.57 -5.23 -26.47
N PHE A 48 22.92 -6.44 -26.93
CA PHE A 48 24.07 -7.22 -26.45
C PHE A 48 24.77 -7.98 -27.59
N GLY A 49 25.51 -7.27 -28.45
CA GLY A 49 26.16 -7.85 -29.63
C GLY A 49 27.38 -8.74 -29.35
N GLN A 50 28.07 -8.55 -28.20
CA GLN A 50 29.18 -9.40 -27.74
C GLN A 50 29.24 -9.38 -26.21
N THR A 51 28.98 -10.51 -25.55
CA THR A 51 29.10 -10.67 -24.10
C THR A 51 30.26 -11.60 -23.77
N ASN A 52 31.10 -11.21 -22.81
CA ASN A 52 32.11 -12.09 -22.23
C ASN A 52 31.44 -12.91 -21.10
N PRO A 53 31.37 -14.25 -21.20
CA PRO A 53 30.65 -15.08 -20.24
C PRO A 53 31.23 -15.03 -18.82
N MET A 54 32.43 -14.46 -18.63
CA MET A 54 33.09 -14.30 -17.34
C MET A 54 32.66 -13.05 -16.55
N LEU A 55 31.98 -12.09 -17.18
CA LEU A 55 31.47 -10.92 -16.48
C LEU A 55 29.96 -11.08 -16.19
N PRO A 56 29.47 -10.58 -15.04
CA PRO A 56 28.04 -10.57 -14.77
C PRO A 56 27.31 -9.77 -15.86
N PHE A 57 26.15 -10.24 -16.29
CA PHE A 57 25.36 -9.61 -17.35
C PHE A 57 25.09 -8.12 -17.11
N SER A 58 24.97 -7.72 -15.83
CA SER A 58 24.82 -6.32 -15.41
C SER A 58 25.96 -5.39 -15.86
N SER A 59 27.14 -5.92 -16.18
CA SER A 59 28.30 -5.12 -16.64
C SER A 59 28.22 -4.68 -18.10
N TYR A 60 27.28 -5.22 -18.87
CA TYR A 60 27.08 -4.88 -20.29
C TYR A 60 26.07 -3.77 -20.52
N PHE A 61 25.39 -3.31 -19.47
CA PHE A 61 24.44 -2.23 -19.62
C PHE A 61 25.17 -0.90 -19.77
N PRO A 62 24.83 -0.07 -20.77
CA PRO A 62 25.51 1.19 -21.04
C PRO A 62 25.10 2.31 -20.07
N PHE A 63 24.65 2.02 -18.85
CA PHE A 63 24.15 3.04 -17.94
C PHE A 63 25.20 3.50 -16.95
N ARG A 64 25.26 4.81 -16.71
CA ARG A 64 26.06 5.40 -15.63
C ARG A 64 25.30 6.50 -14.91
N VAL A 65 25.85 6.93 -13.79
CA VAL A 65 25.39 8.15 -13.09
C VAL A 65 26.14 9.35 -13.67
N ALA A 66 25.42 10.45 -13.89
CA ALA A 66 26.01 11.75 -14.20
C ALA A 66 25.56 12.81 -13.19
N PHE A 67 26.40 13.82 -12.99
CA PHE A 67 26.13 14.96 -12.12
C PHE A 67 25.86 16.22 -12.95
N ARG A 68 24.74 16.91 -12.72
CA ARG A 68 24.34 18.13 -13.41
C ARG A 68 24.41 19.34 -12.47
N ASP A 69 25.46 20.13 -12.60
CA ASP A 69 25.67 21.35 -11.80
C ASP A 69 24.55 22.40 -11.95
N ALA A 70 23.86 22.42 -13.09
CA ALA A 70 22.79 23.37 -13.38
C ALA A 70 21.41 22.97 -12.83
N ASP A 71 21.21 21.69 -12.48
CA ASP A 71 19.93 21.18 -11.99
C ASP A 71 19.82 21.36 -10.48
N ARG A 72 18.83 22.15 -10.04
CA ARG A 72 18.63 22.51 -8.64
C ARG A 72 17.86 21.46 -7.84
N PHE A 73 17.23 20.49 -8.50
CA PHE A 73 16.32 19.54 -7.86
C PHE A 73 16.78 18.08 -8.00
N THR A 74 17.37 17.71 -9.13
CA THR A 74 17.85 16.34 -9.40
C THR A 74 19.29 16.34 -9.91
N PRO A 75 20.28 16.58 -9.03
CA PRO A 75 21.66 16.78 -9.46
C PRO A 75 22.31 15.49 -9.97
N TYR A 76 21.88 14.33 -9.49
CA TYR A 76 22.31 13.03 -10.00
C TYR A 76 21.23 12.43 -10.90
N VAL A 77 21.64 12.04 -12.10
CA VAL A 77 20.76 11.48 -13.12
C VAL A 77 21.33 10.18 -13.68
N LEU A 78 20.43 9.28 -14.09
CA LEU A 78 20.78 8.12 -14.90
C LEU A 78 20.95 8.56 -16.36
N VAL A 79 22.07 8.17 -16.98
CA VAL A 79 22.33 8.44 -18.40
C VAL A 79 22.71 7.15 -19.14
N ASP A 80 22.30 7.08 -20.40
CA ASP A 80 22.65 6.00 -21.34
C ASP A 80 23.88 6.40 -22.16
N GLN A 81 24.88 5.53 -22.20
CA GLN A 81 26.12 5.68 -22.97
C GLN A 81 26.12 4.82 -24.23
N GLY A 82 24.96 4.30 -24.62
CA GLY A 82 24.79 3.55 -25.85
C GLY A 82 25.13 4.40 -27.08
N PRO A 83 25.50 3.77 -28.20
CA PRO A 83 25.76 4.49 -29.44
C PRO A 83 24.56 5.37 -29.84
N GLY A 84 24.78 6.69 -30.00
CA GLY A 84 23.76 7.65 -30.42
C GLY A 84 22.89 8.24 -29.30
N ALA A 85 23.12 7.89 -28.03
CA ALA A 85 22.39 8.46 -26.89
C ALA A 85 22.88 9.88 -26.54
N ASP A 86 21.95 10.76 -26.16
CA ASP A 86 22.29 12.07 -25.59
C ASP A 86 22.91 11.87 -24.20
N PRO A 87 24.20 12.23 -24.00
CA PRO A 87 24.90 11.99 -22.73
C PRO A 87 24.42 12.89 -21.58
N ILE A 88 23.51 13.85 -21.85
CA ILE A 88 23.03 14.85 -20.90
C ILE A 88 21.52 14.77 -20.73
N ALA A 89 20.75 13.98 -21.51
CA ALA A 89 19.33 13.75 -21.27
C ALA A 89 19.12 12.66 -20.21
N GLY A 90 18.12 12.80 -19.35
CA GLY A 90 17.75 11.75 -18.40
C GLY A 90 17.11 10.61 -19.18
N VAL A 91 17.39 9.36 -18.81
CA VAL A 91 16.86 8.19 -19.53
C VAL A 91 15.91 7.41 -18.63
N GLU A 92 14.78 6.98 -19.19
CA GLU A 92 13.84 6.12 -18.48
C GLU A 92 14.48 4.75 -18.21
N PRO A 93 14.42 4.24 -16.97
CA PRO A 93 14.96 2.93 -16.64
C PRO A 93 14.12 1.81 -17.28
N LEU A 94 14.76 0.68 -17.58
CA LEU A 94 14.13 -0.48 -18.22
C LEU A 94 13.28 -1.27 -17.21
N GLU A 95 12.15 -1.81 -17.68
CA GLU A 95 11.40 -2.81 -16.92
C GLU A 95 12.09 -4.19 -16.99
N PHE A 96 11.98 -4.99 -15.91
CA PHE A 96 12.49 -6.37 -15.91
C PHE A 96 11.57 -7.31 -15.15
N ARG A 97 11.10 -8.36 -15.80
CA ARG A 97 10.25 -9.39 -15.18
C ARG A 97 10.87 -10.76 -15.36
N ALA A 98 11.08 -11.48 -14.27
CA ALA A 98 11.59 -12.84 -14.32
C ALA A 98 10.92 -13.77 -13.30
N ILE A 99 11.19 -15.06 -13.45
CA ILE A 99 10.80 -16.11 -12.51
C ILE A 99 12.08 -16.62 -11.84
N ASP A 100 12.03 -16.82 -10.53
CA ASP A 100 13.10 -17.47 -9.80
C ASP A 100 13.38 -18.86 -10.39
N ARG A 101 14.65 -19.18 -10.63
CA ARG A 101 15.06 -20.50 -11.16
C ARG A 101 14.71 -21.62 -10.17
N ASP A 102 14.73 -21.33 -8.88
CA ASP A 102 14.48 -22.31 -7.81
C ASP A 102 13.03 -22.26 -7.29
N LEU A 103 12.09 -21.84 -8.15
CA LEU A 103 10.68 -21.73 -7.80
C LEU A 103 10.10 -23.07 -7.31
N LYS A 104 9.54 -23.07 -6.11
CA LYS A 104 8.87 -24.23 -5.51
C LYS A 104 7.37 -24.13 -5.69
N THR A 105 6.72 -25.28 -5.89
CA THR A 105 5.25 -25.36 -5.95
C THR A 105 4.64 -24.88 -4.62
N PRO A 106 3.70 -23.91 -4.66
CA PRO A 106 2.96 -23.50 -3.47
C PRO A 106 2.22 -24.66 -2.83
N MET A 107 2.23 -24.71 -1.50
CA MET A 107 1.60 -25.75 -0.71
C MET A 107 0.74 -25.15 0.39
N ILE A 108 -0.48 -25.67 0.54
CA ILE A 108 -1.41 -25.29 1.61
C ILE A 108 -1.75 -26.53 2.43
N GLN A 109 -1.51 -26.45 3.73
CA GLN A 109 -2.01 -27.43 4.68
C GLN A 109 -3.28 -26.89 5.30
N GLN A 110 -4.33 -27.71 5.37
CA GLN A 110 -5.59 -27.36 6.02
C GLN A 110 -5.97 -28.41 7.04
N TRP A 111 -6.48 -27.97 8.18
CA TRP A 111 -7.02 -28.84 9.21
C TRP A 111 -8.32 -28.27 9.74
N ASN A 112 -9.23 -29.17 10.13
CA ASN A 112 -10.47 -28.78 10.77
C ASN A 112 -10.88 -29.81 11.81
N ILE A 113 -11.63 -29.34 12.80
CA ILE A 113 -12.34 -30.17 13.76
C ILE A 113 -13.68 -29.52 14.06
N GLY A 114 -14.73 -30.33 14.11
CA GLY A 114 -16.10 -29.85 14.30
C GLY A 114 -16.92 -30.80 15.15
N ILE A 115 -17.76 -30.22 16.00
CA ILE A 115 -18.71 -30.94 16.83
C ILE A 115 -20.09 -30.37 16.51
N GLN A 116 -20.98 -31.25 16.08
CA GLN A 116 -22.39 -30.95 15.85
C GLN A 116 -23.24 -31.77 16.81
N ARG A 117 -24.17 -31.11 17.50
CA ARG A 117 -25.14 -31.74 18.38
C ARG A 117 -26.54 -31.21 18.12
N GLU A 118 -27.48 -32.12 18.07
CA GLU A 118 -28.91 -31.82 18.05
C GLU A 118 -29.44 -31.83 19.48
N PHE A 119 -30.23 -30.81 19.81
CA PHE A 119 -30.88 -30.63 21.10
C PHE A 119 -32.38 -30.53 20.88
N ALA A 120 -33.12 -31.33 21.62
CA ALA A 120 -34.57 -31.26 21.69
C ALA A 120 -34.97 -30.56 23.00
N PHE A 121 -35.41 -29.30 22.90
CA PHE A 121 -35.87 -28.54 24.07
C PHE A 121 -37.40 -28.68 24.29
N GLY A 122 -38.10 -29.43 23.43
CA GLY A 122 -39.53 -29.74 23.56
C GLY A 122 -40.03 -30.69 22.46
N LYS A 123 -41.30 -31.14 22.57
CA LYS A 123 -41.94 -31.93 21.50
C LYS A 123 -41.95 -31.12 20.19
N ASN A 124 -41.32 -31.67 19.15
CA ASN A 124 -41.17 -31.09 17.81
C ASN A 124 -40.28 -29.83 17.71
N GLU A 125 -39.32 -29.64 18.62
CA GLU A 125 -38.34 -28.55 18.53
C GLU A 125 -36.92 -29.10 18.39
N ASN A 126 -36.37 -28.99 17.18
CA ASN A 126 -35.03 -29.49 16.88
C ASN A 126 -34.08 -28.31 16.67
N TRP A 127 -33.21 -28.12 17.65
CA TRP A 127 -32.09 -27.18 17.57
C TRP A 127 -30.85 -27.96 17.19
N THR A 128 -30.09 -27.47 16.23
CA THR A 128 -28.76 -27.98 15.90
C THR A 128 -27.76 -26.90 16.22
N VAL A 129 -26.79 -27.23 17.07
CA VAL A 129 -25.63 -26.38 17.33
C VAL A 129 -24.41 -27.08 16.78
N GLU A 130 -23.61 -26.33 16.05
CA GLU A 130 -22.37 -26.79 15.48
C GLU A 130 -21.25 -25.80 15.78
N ALA A 131 -20.18 -26.29 16.38
CA ALA A 131 -18.93 -25.55 16.56
C ALA A 131 -17.86 -26.18 15.67
N ARG A 132 -17.14 -25.38 14.90
CA ARG A 132 -16.02 -25.81 14.07
C ARG A 132 -14.80 -24.92 14.30
N TYR A 133 -13.64 -25.52 14.29
CA TYR A 133 -12.37 -24.84 14.15
C TYR A 133 -11.76 -25.21 12.80
N ILE A 134 -11.25 -24.21 12.09
CA ILE A 134 -10.61 -24.35 10.79
C ILE A 134 -9.26 -23.63 10.87
N GLY A 135 -8.20 -24.32 10.49
CA GLY A 135 -6.88 -23.73 10.36
C GLY A 135 -6.28 -24.03 8.99
N SER A 136 -5.49 -23.10 8.47
CA SER A 136 -4.66 -23.36 7.31
C SER A 136 -3.31 -22.67 7.41
N LYS A 137 -2.32 -23.25 6.74
CA LYS A 137 -0.96 -22.71 6.62
C LYS A 137 -0.51 -22.84 5.17
N GLY A 138 -0.22 -21.70 4.55
CA GLY A 138 0.39 -21.62 3.23
C GLY A 138 1.91 -21.53 3.35
N GLN A 139 2.62 -22.24 2.48
CA GLN A 139 4.07 -22.22 2.35
C GLN A 139 4.46 -22.20 0.88
N ASN A 140 5.63 -21.63 0.57
CA ASN A 140 6.12 -21.46 -0.79
C ASN A 140 5.12 -20.72 -1.69
N LEU A 141 4.29 -19.85 -1.11
CA LEU A 141 3.33 -19.06 -1.86
C LEU A 141 4.10 -18.11 -2.78
N LEU A 142 3.50 -17.82 -3.93
CA LEU A 142 4.09 -16.94 -4.92
C LEU A 142 4.02 -15.51 -4.44
N LEU A 143 5.13 -14.79 -4.55
CA LEU A 143 5.23 -13.35 -4.32
C LEU A 143 6.08 -12.74 -5.42
N ALA A 144 5.68 -11.58 -5.93
CA ALA A 144 6.56 -10.76 -6.75
C ALA A 144 7.36 -9.85 -5.82
N VAL A 145 8.68 -9.85 -6.02
CA VAL A 145 9.65 -9.16 -5.17
C VAL A 145 10.54 -8.31 -6.07
N GLY A 146 10.73 -7.05 -5.69
CA GLY A 146 11.65 -6.17 -6.39
C GLY A 146 13.09 -6.59 -6.10
N PHE A 147 13.90 -6.88 -7.12
CA PHE A 147 15.30 -7.26 -6.92
C PHE A 147 16.26 -6.07 -6.98
N ASN A 148 15.83 -4.95 -7.57
CA ASN A 148 16.65 -3.76 -7.78
C ASN A 148 16.32 -2.64 -6.78
N GLN A 149 15.94 -3.01 -5.56
CA GLN A 149 15.62 -2.06 -4.50
C GLN A 149 16.79 -1.09 -4.22
N PRO A 150 16.55 0.22 -4.03
CA PRO A 150 17.62 1.19 -3.74
C PRO A 150 18.32 0.91 -2.40
N TYR A 151 19.45 1.57 -2.16
CA TYR A 151 20.10 1.63 -0.84
C TYR A 151 19.84 2.97 -0.16
N ASP A 152 19.67 2.92 1.16
CA ASP A 152 19.74 4.09 2.03
C ASP A 152 21.21 4.42 2.29
N LEU A 153 21.69 5.56 1.81
CA LEU A 153 23.09 5.94 1.97
C LEU A 153 23.49 6.20 3.43
N ASN A 154 22.53 6.32 4.35
CA ASN A 154 22.82 6.40 5.78
C ASN A 154 23.10 5.03 6.41
N ASP A 155 22.61 3.93 5.83
CA ASP A 155 22.83 2.57 6.33
C ASP A 155 24.33 2.21 6.29
N PRO A 156 24.95 1.82 7.43
CA PRO A 156 26.31 1.28 7.48
C PRO A 156 26.58 0.12 6.50
N ASN A 157 25.55 -0.64 6.13
CA ASN A 157 25.67 -1.81 5.26
C ASN A 157 25.55 -1.47 3.77
N THR A 158 25.38 -0.20 3.41
CA THR A 158 25.35 0.21 1.99
C THR A 158 26.69 -0.09 1.32
N PRO A 159 26.70 -0.84 0.21
CA PRO A 159 27.94 -1.22 -0.46
C PRO A 159 28.75 -0.03 -0.96
N ASP A 160 30.07 -0.09 -0.81
CA ASP A 160 30.98 1.02 -1.13
C ASP A 160 30.91 1.45 -2.61
N TYR A 161 30.61 0.51 -3.52
CA TYR A 161 30.46 0.81 -4.95
C TYR A 161 29.29 1.75 -5.28
N ILE A 162 28.26 1.83 -4.40
CA ILE A 162 27.15 2.77 -4.55
C ILE A 162 27.63 4.20 -4.30
N TYR A 163 28.49 4.41 -3.30
CA TYR A 163 29.12 5.71 -3.08
C TYR A 163 30.14 6.01 -4.17
N GLY A 164 30.92 5.02 -4.61
CA GLY A 164 31.95 5.17 -5.62
C GLY A 164 31.43 5.75 -6.94
N ARG A 165 30.28 5.27 -7.44
CA ARG A 165 29.67 5.80 -8.68
C ARG A 165 29.17 7.25 -8.54
N LEU A 166 28.71 7.64 -7.35
CA LEU A 166 28.27 9.02 -7.08
C LEU A 166 29.50 9.94 -7.03
N ASN A 167 30.55 9.50 -6.34
CA ASN A 167 31.82 10.22 -6.30
C ASN A 167 32.43 10.37 -7.70
N ASP A 168 32.37 9.34 -8.55
CA ASP A 168 32.92 9.39 -9.91
C ASP A 168 32.14 10.35 -10.81
N ALA A 169 30.81 10.37 -10.68
CA ALA A 169 29.96 11.35 -11.37
C ALA A 169 30.26 12.78 -10.90
N PHE A 170 30.49 12.96 -9.60
CA PHE A 170 30.84 14.24 -9.01
C PHE A 170 32.24 14.70 -9.43
N ASP A 171 33.27 13.83 -9.37
CA ASP A 171 34.65 14.13 -9.79
C ASP A 171 34.72 14.50 -11.28
N LEU A 172 33.86 13.91 -12.11
CA LEU A 172 33.77 14.28 -13.54
C LEU A 172 33.25 15.72 -13.74
N ALA A 173 32.29 16.14 -12.92
CA ALA A 173 31.72 17.49 -12.97
C ALA A 173 32.58 18.53 -12.22
N ARG A 174 33.20 18.13 -11.11
CA ARG A 174 33.99 18.95 -10.19
C ARG A 174 35.37 18.33 -9.91
N PRO A 175 36.28 18.31 -10.91
CA PRO A 175 37.58 17.67 -10.75
C PRO A 175 38.41 18.30 -9.63
N GLY A 176 39.03 17.47 -8.79
CA GLY A 176 39.97 17.90 -7.75
C GLY A 176 39.34 18.36 -6.44
N VAL A 177 38.02 18.24 -6.29
CA VAL A 177 37.31 18.57 -5.05
C VAL A 177 37.37 17.42 -4.03
N LEU A 178 37.11 16.18 -4.46
CA LEU A 178 37.18 15.03 -3.56
C LEU A 178 38.63 14.58 -3.34
N PRO A 179 38.95 14.00 -2.16
CA PRO A 179 40.24 13.34 -1.96
C PRO A 179 40.48 12.25 -2.99
N ALA A 180 41.75 12.07 -3.37
CA ALA A 180 42.17 10.97 -4.24
C ALA A 180 41.86 9.62 -3.58
N ARG A 181 41.54 8.61 -4.40
CA ARG A 181 41.33 7.23 -3.92
C ARG A 181 42.60 6.72 -3.25
N ALA A 182 42.50 6.32 -1.98
CA ALA A 182 43.62 5.86 -1.18
C ALA A 182 43.24 4.55 -0.45
N PRO A 183 44.19 3.60 -0.29
CA PRO A 183 43.95 2.40 0.50
C PRO A 183 43.50 2.73 1.93
N GLY A 184 42.40 2.15 2.39
CA GLY A 184 41.86 2.36 3.74
C GLY A 184 40.85 3.52 3.86
N LEU A 185 40.65 4.32 2.81
CA LEU A 185 39.56 5.29 2.73
C LEU A 185 38.39 4.68 1.95
N SER A 186 37.26 4.42 2.62
CA SER A 186 36.03 3.98 1.95
C SER A 186 35.48 5.06 1.00
N GLU A 187 34.84 4.69 -0.10
CA GLU A 187 34.14 5.62 -0.98
C GLU A 187 33.04 6.39 -0.25
N ARG A 188 32.39 5.79 0.76
CA ARG A 188 31.52 6.52 1.69
C ARG A 188 32.28 7.71 2.31
N ALA A 189 33.36 7.43 3.03
CA ALA A 189 34.18 8.46 3.67
C ALA A 189 34.77 9.49 2.68
N ARG A 190 35.13 9.05 1.47
CA ARG A 190 35.69 9.91 0.41
C ARG A 190 34.70 10.95 -0.09
N GLY A 191 33.44 10.55 -0.27
CA GLY A 191 32.37 11.44 -0.72
C GLY A 191 31.72 12.25 0.41
N THR A 192 31.84 11.79 1.66
CA THR A 192 31.38 12.54 2.83
C THR A 192 32.28 13.70 3.17
N ARG A 193 31.67 14.83 3.52
CA ARG A 193 32.36 16.03 4.01
C ARG A 193 33.16 15.78 5.31
N PRO A 194 34.47 16.06 5.35
CA PRO A 194 35.20 16.33 6.58
C PRO A 194 35.21 17.84 6.83
N ASN A 195 34.46 18.30 7.85
CA ASN A 195 34.75 19.53 8.58
C ASN A 195 34.68 20.86 7.76
N ASN A 196 33.50 21.50 7.77
CA ASN A 196 33.27 22.94 7.52
C ASN A 196 33.80 23.58 6.20
N ASN A 197 34.38 22.81 5.27
CA ASN A 197 34.67 23.24 3.90
C ASN A 197 33.56 22.81 2.92
N VAL A 198 33.53 23.51 1.79
CA VAL A 198 32.33 23.93 1.05
C VAL A 198 31.73 22.84 0.13
N ASP A 199 32.47 21.81 -0.32
CA ASP A 199 32.01 20.88 -1.37
C ASP A 199 32.29 19.39 -1.08
N GLY A 200 31.32 18.51 -1.39
CA GLY A 200 31.40 17.06 -1.31
C GLY A 200 30.35 16.39 -2.20
N ALA A 201 30.49 15.09 -2.52
CA ALA A 201 29.56 14.40 -3.43
C ALA A 201 28.18 14.21 -2.80
N PHE A 202 28.14 13.96 -1.49
CA PHE A 202 26.92 13.76 -0.73
C PHE A 202 27.14 14.17 0.73
N GLY A 203 26.05 14.24 1.51
CA GLY A 203 26.14 14.61 2.91
C GLY A 203 26.13 16.12 3.11
N ALA A 204 24.95 16.71 3.21
CA ALA A 204 24.79 18.11 3.54
C ALA A 204 23.69 18.31 4.60
N CYS A 205 24.06 18.40 5.87
CA CYS A 205 23.24 19.06 6.89
C CYS A 205 24.18 19.85 7.81
N SER A 206 23.86 21.11 8.10
CA SER A 206 24.62 21.92 9.07
C SER A 206 23.95 21.94 10.47
N THR A 207 22.96 21.07 10.75
CA THR A 207 21.79 21.50 11.53
C THR A 207 20.86 20.43 12.16
N VAL A 208 20.35 20.67 13.40
CA VAL A 208 19.68 19.65 14.28
C VAL A 208 18.16 19.84 14.40
N TRP A 209 17.43 18.72 14.36
CA TRP A 209 16.28 18.51 15.26
C TRP A 209 16.54 17.34 16.22
N ARG A 210 16.33 17.55 17.51
CA ARG A 210 16.66 16.56 18.56
C ARG A 210 15.59 15.47 18.63
N GLY A 211 15.99 14.24 18.31
CA GLY A 211 15.59 13.06 19.08
C GLY A 211 14.34 12.29 18.65
N LEU A 212 13.90 12.37 17.39
CA LEU A 212 12.78 11.56 16.90
C LEU A 212 13.18 10.69 15.70
N PRO A 213 12.95 9.36 15.75
CA PRO A 213 13.22 8.48 14.62
C PRO A 213 12.40 8.88 13.39
N GLY A 214 13.08 9.15 12.27
CA GLY A 214 12.46 9.38 10.96
C GLY A 214 12.52 10.83 10.46
N TYR A 215 12.83 11.82 11.29
CA TYR A 215 12.84 13.23 10.87
C TYR A 215 14.24 13.71 10.47
N ILE A 216 14.43 14.16 9.22
CA ILE A 216 15.60 14.94 8.81
C ILE A 216 15.11 16.21 8.10
N VAL A 217 15.15 17.33 8.81
CA VAL A 217 15.10 18.66 8.20
C VAL A 217 16.27 19.47 8.74
N CYS A 218 17.18 19.82 7.83
CA CYS A 218 18.37 20.59 8.12
C CYS A 218 18.00 22.08 8.45
N ASN A 219 18.01 22.56 9.71
CA ASN A 219 18.32 23.99 10.05
C ASN A 219 18.99 24.33 11.45
N ASN A 220 19.93 25.30 11.47
CA ASN A 220 20.93 25.72 12.48
C ASN A 220 21.51 24.75 13.57
N GLY A 221 22.74 24.19 13.45
CA GLY A 221 23.64 23.91 14.60
C GLY A 221 23.51 22.60 15.39
N ASN A 222 24.49 21.69 15.15
CA ASN A 222 24.91 20.49 15.94
C ASN A 222 24.39 19.08 15.54
N GLY A 223 23.97 18.84 14.28
CA GLY A 223 23.17 17.66 13.87
C GLY A 223 23.87 16.79 12.83
N GLY A 224 23.58 15.49 12.84
CA GLY A 224 24.24 14.47 12.00
C GLY A 224 24.14 14.69 10.49
N ILE A 225 25.00 14.01 9.72
CA ILE A 225 25.07 14.07 8.26
C ILE A 225 24.00 13.15 7.65
N ASP A 226 23.13 13.68 6.76
CA ASP A 226 22.27 12.86 5.89
C ASP A 226 22.94 12.64 4.53
N LEU A 227 23.33 11.40 4.27
CA LEU A 227 24.06 10.98 3.09
C LEU A 227 23.17 10.82 1.85
N ASN A 228 21.85 10.86 1.98
CA ASN A 228 20.94 10.82 0.83
C ASN A 228 20.77 12.19 0.15
N ALA A 229 21.44 13.24 0.63
CA ALA A 229 21.39 14.59 0.07
C ALA A 229 22.68 15.00 -0.64
N SER A 230 22.55 15.77 -1.74
CA SER A 230 23.68 16.38 -2.47
C SER A 230 24.19 17.65 -1.80
N ALA A 231 25.49 17.92 -1.94
CA ALA A 231 26.23 18.94 -1.19
C ALA A 231 26.73 20.13 -2.03
N ALA A 232 26.45 20.21 -3.33
CA ALA A 232 27.25 21.00 -4.28
C ALA A 232 26.76 22.44 -4.62
N ASN A 233 25.74 22.99 -3.94
CA ASN A 233 25.30 24.37 -4.24
C ASN A 233 24.74 25.12 -3.01
N PHE A 234 25.38 26.25 -2.65
CA PHE A 234 25.06 27.05 -1.45
C PHE A 234 23.73 27.79 -1.51
N GLN A 235 23.19 27.98 -2.72
CA GLN A 235 21.99 28.79 -2.89
C GLN A 235 20.71 28.05 -2.51
N PHE A 236 20.71 26.72 -2.48
CA PHE A 236 19.59 25.89 -2.04
C PHE A 236 20.10 24.55 -1.46
N VAL A 237 19.98 24.39 -0.14
CA VAL A 237 20.39 23.17 0.59
C VAL A 237 19.34 22.06 0.34
N ASN A 238 19.78 20.80 0.14
CA ASN A 238 18.96 19.55 0.15
C ASN A 238 18.32 19.05 -1.16
N ALA A 239 19.07 18.94 -2.26
CA ALA A 239 18.61 18.14 -3.40
C ALA A 239 18.82 16.63 -3.12
N LEU A 240 17.74 15.86 -3.07
CA LEU A 240 17.75 14.43 -2.76
C LEU A 240 18.37 13.62 -3.90
N ILE A 241 19.20 12.64 -3.55
CA ILE A 241 19.80 11.73 -4.52
C ILE A 241 18.73 10.71 -4.92
N ALA A 242 18.41 10.67 -6.21
CA ALA A 242 17.34 9.85 -6.76
C ALA A 242 17.53 8.34 -6.44
N ALA A 243 16.43 7.58 -6.38
CA ALA A 243 16.44 6.17 -6.01
C ALA A 243 17.15 5.31 -7.07
N GLU A 244 16.98 5.68 -8.33
CA GLU A 244 17.43 5.02 -9.56
C GLU A 244 18.96 4.98 -9.68
N VAL A 245 19.67 5.90 -9.01
CA VAL A 245 21.14 5.92 -8.99
C VAL A 245 21.73 5.18 -7.78
N ARG A 246 20.89 4.86 -6.78
CA ARG A 246 21.25 4.14 -5.54
C ARG A 246 20.90 2.65 -5.59
N VAL A 247 20.44 2.14 -6.73
CA VAL A 247 20.13 0.74 -6.95
C VAL A 247 21.38 -0.12 -7.18
N PRO A 248 21.34 -1.44 -6.90
CA PRO A 248 22.42 -2.35 -7.24
C PRO A 248 22.77 -2.33 -8.74
N TYR A 249 21.75 -2.39 -9.61
CA TYR A 249 21.89 -2.51 -11.06
C TYR A 249 21.31 -1.27 -11.76
N LEU A 250 22.16 -0.44 -12.35
CA LEU A 250 21.72 0.74 -13.08
C LEU A 250 20.94 0.34 -14.33
N GLY A 251 19.98 1.18 -14.73
CA GLY A 251 19.20 0.95 -15.94
C GLY A 251 17.95 0.12 -15.79
N PHE A 252 17.64 -0.37 -14.59
CA PHE A 252 16.38 -1.04 -14.31
C PHE A 252 15.56 -0.25 -13.31
N ASP A 253 14.28 -0.13 -13.58
CA ASP A 253 13.39 0.59 -12.69
C ASP A 253 13.32 -0.17 -11.36
N PRO A 254 13.63 0.47 -10.21
CA PRO A 254 13.49 -0.20 -8.93
C PRO A 254 12.09 -0.81 -8.72
N THR A 255 10.99 -0.19 -9.17
CA THR A 255 9.61 -0.70 -9.00
C THR A 255 9.22 -1.80 -9.97
N ASP A 256 9.77 -1.80 -11.18
CA ASP A 256 9.40 -2.74 -12.24
C ASP A 256 10.47 -3.80 -12.55
N ALA A 257 11.54 -3.82 -11.74
CA ALA A 257 12.52 -4.89 -11.67
C ALA A 257 12.06 -6.02 -10.73
N ILE A 258 11.17 -6.88 -11.22
CA ILE A 258 10.38 -7.84 -10.44
C ILE A 258 10.80 -9.28 -10.73
N ILE A 259 10.99 -10.07 -9.67
CA ILE A 259 11.16 -11.53 -9.74
C ILE A 259 10.03 -12.22 -8.99
N LEU A 260 9.38 -13.20 -9.63
CA LEU A 260 8.44 -14.08 -8.95
C LEU A 260 9.18 -15.15 -8.15
N GLN A 261 8.97 -15.17 -6.84
CA GLN A 261 9.62 -16.08 -5.90
C GLN A 261 8.60 -16.91 -5.12
N SER A 262 9.00 -18.10 -4.69
CA SER A 262 8.21 -18.98 -3.82
C SER A 262 8.59 -18.80 -2.34
N ARG A 263 8.58 -17.56 -1.85
CA ARG A 263 8.98 -17.19 -0.47
C ARG A 263 7.79 -16.82 0.42
N GLY A 264 6.58 -16.74 -0.14
CA GLY A 264 5.38 -16.37 0.57
C GLY A 264 4.92 -17.41 1.58
N TYR A 265 4.31 -16.93 2.65
CA TYR A 265 3.63 -17.77 3.62
C TYR A 265 2.43 -17.05 4.22
N SER A 266 1.45 -17.83 4.65
CA SER A 266 0.26 -17.35 5.33
C SER A 266 -0.19 -18.33 6.40
N SER A 267 -0.92 -17.82 7.39
CA SER A 267 -1.59 -18.62 8.41
C SER A 267 -2.97 -18.06 8.67
N TYR A 268 -3.96 -18.94 8.67
CA TYR A 268 -5.36 -18.59 8.93
C TYR A 268 -5.92 -19.49 10.01
N HIS A 269 -6.64 -18.88 10.96
CA HIS A 269 -7.38 -19.60 12.00
C HIS A 269 -8.79 -19.03 12.09
N SER A 270 -9.76 -19.92 12.24
CA SER A 270 -11.17 -19.53 12.39
C SER A 270 -11.91 -20.45 13.33
N GLY A 271 -12.83 -19.85 14.09
CA GLY A 271 -13.85 -20.54 14.86
C GLY A 271 -15.22 -20.19 14.31
N LEU A 272 -16.05 -21.19 14.03
CA LEU A 272 -17.40 -21.04 13.51
C LEU A 272 -18.38 -21.63 14.50
N LEU A 273 -19.40 -20.87 14.87
CA LEU A 273 -20.53 -21.32 15.66
C LEU A 273 -21.82 -21.14 14.84
N ASN A 274 -22.47 -22.24 14.51
CA ASN A 274 -23.74 -22.26 13.81
C ASN A 274 -24.85 -22.76 14.73
N VAL A 275 -25.94 -22.02 14.80
CA VAL A 275 -27.15 -22.36 15.54
C VAL A 275 -28.32 -22.37 14.57
N THR A 276 -28.95 -23.53 14.41
CA THR A 276 -30.13 -23.69 13.54
C THR A 276 -31.29 -24.20 14.36
N ARG A 277 -32.42 -23.48 14.33
CA ARG A 277 -33.72 -23.97 14.77
C ARG A 277 -34.57 -24.24 13.54
N ARG A 278 -34.96 -25.50 13.33
CA ARG A 278 -35.94 -25.83 12.29
C ARG A 278 -37.27 -25.12 12.58
N LEU A 279 -37.98 -24.69 11.54
CA LEU A 279 -39.27 -24.01 11.67
C LEU A 279 -40.24 -24.88 12.47
N SER A 280 -40.56 -24.45 13.68
CA SER A 280 -41.45 -25.15 14.61
C SER A 280 -42.28 -24.14 15.37
N LYS A 281 -43.58 -24.44 15.58
CA LYS A 281 -44.56 -23.53 16.21
C LYS A 281 -44.54 -22.12 15.62
N GLY A 282 -44.24 -22.03 14.32
CA GLY A 282 -44.19 -20.79 13.57
C GLY A 282 -42.87 -20.03 13.60
N PHE A 283 -41.81 -20.49 14.29
CA PHE A 283 -40.52 -19.78 14.30
C PHE A 283 -39.36 -20.68 13.88
N GLY A 284 -38.51 -20.18 12.99
CA GLY A 284 -37.28 -20.81 12.52
C GLY A 284 -36.13 -19.80 12.53
N LEU A 285 -34.91 -20.29 12.74
CA LEU A 285 -33.70 -19.48 12.89
C LEU A 285 -32.50 -20.19 12.28
N ASN A 286 -31.66 -19.45 11.58
CA ASN A 286 -30.31 -19.85 11.22
C ASN A 286 -29.36 -18.71 11.60
N LEU A 287 -28.39 -18.98 12.46
CA LEU A 287 -27.43 -18.00 12.94
C LEU A 287 -26.03 -18.59 12.82
N SER A 288 -25.11 -17.82 12.27
CA SER A 288 -23.71 -18.19 12.08
C SER A 288 -22.80 -17.08 12.60
N TYR A 289 -21.91 -17.42 13.52
CA TYR A 289 -20.87 -16.54 14.03
C TYR A 289 -19.50 -17.08 13.66
N THR A 290 -18.70 -16.25 13.01
CA THR A 290 -17.32 -16.57 12.63
C THR A 290 -16.38 -15.63 13.37
N TRP A 291 -15.43 -16.21 14.11
CA TRP A 291 -14.18 -15.56 14.47
C TRP A 291 -13.12 -15.95 13.43
N SER A 292 -12.29 -15.02 13.00
CA SER A 292 -11.15 -15.35 12.14
C SER A 292 -9.92 -14.50 12.43
N LYS A 293 -8.75 -15.03 12.11
CA LYS A 293 -7.48 -14.32 12.10
C LYS A 293 -6.65 -14.83 10.95
N SER A 294 -6.36 -13.96 10.00
CA SER A 294 -5.47 -14.22 8.86
C SER A 294 -4.19 -13.39 9.00
N ILE A 295 -3.03 -14.01 8.81
CA ILE A 295 -1.71 -13.37 8.81
C ILE A 295 -0.94 -13.81 7.57
N ASP A 296 -0.29 -12.88 6.89
CA ASP A 296 0.57 -13.14 5.74
C ASP A 296 1.73 -12.12 5.68
N ILE A 297 2.65 -12.30 4.73
CA ILE A 297 3.69 -11.30 4.42
C ILE A 297 3.36 -10.47 3.17
N GLY A 298 2.27 -10.79 2.48
CA GLY A 298 1.73 -10.05 1.35
C GLY A 298 0.32 -10.57 1.06
N SER A 299 -0.64 -9.66 0.83
CA SER A 299 -2.04 -9.99 0.50
C SER A 299 -2.36 -9.76 -0.99
N THR A 300 -1.32 -9.59 -1.82
CA THR A 300 -1.40 -9.39 -3.27
C THR A 300 -1.32 -10.72 -4.02
N ASP A 301 -2.08 -10.84 -5.11
CA ASP A 301 -2.00 -11.97 -6.04
C ASP A 301 -1.13 -11.55 -7.25
N PRO A 302 0.08 -12.12 -7.42
CA PRO A 302 0.95 -11.76 -8.54
C PRO A 302 0.41 -12.20 -9.91
N GLY A 303 -0.64 -13.03 -9.95
CA GLY A 303 -1.28 -13.49 -11.19
C GLY A 303 -2.47 -12.65 -11.66
N SER A 304 -2.87 -11.62 -10.92
CA SER A 304 -4.01 -10.76 -11.28
C SER A 304 -3.60 -9.72 -12.32
N THR A 305 -4.03 -9.88 -13.57
CA THR A 305 -3.89 -8.87 -14.64
C THR A 305 -4.80 -7.66 -14.45
N THR A 306 -5.77 -7.77 -13.53
CA THR A 306 -6.54 -6.63 -13.07
C THR A 306 -5.85 -6.01 -11.87
N ALA A 307 -5.22 -4.86 -12.08
CA ALA A 307 -5.09 -3.83 -11.06
C ALA A 307 -6.47 -3.30 -10.64
N SER A 308 -7.39 -4.20 -10.27
CA SER A 308 -8.77 -3.87 -9.93
C SER A 308 -8.81 -3.30 -8.53
N GLY A 309 -8.53 -2.00 -8.44
CA GLY A 309 -9.29 -1.06 -7.61
C GLY A 309 -9.56 -1.49 -6.17
N ARG A 310 -8.59 -2.08 -5.48
CA ARG A 310 -8.57 -2.01 -4.03
C ARG A 310 -7.95 -0.65 -3.67
N PRO A 311 -8.70 0.27 -3.05
CA PRO A 311 -8.24 1.63 -2.78
C PRO A 311 -7.05 1.73 -1.82
N ASP A 312 -6.62 0.62 -1.21
CA ASP A 312 -5.62 0.59 -0.14
C ASP A 312 -4.24 0.10 -0.61
N THR A 313 -4.05 -0.13 -1.91
CA THR A 313 -2.72 -0.32 -2.52
C THR A 313 -2.61 0.65 -3.71
N PRO A 314 -1.58 1.50 -3.77
CA PRO A 314 -1.26 2.21 -5.00
C PRO A 314 -1.14 1.21 -6.14
N ASN A 315 -1.25 1.70 -7.36
CA ASN A 315 -1.27 0.96 -8.63
C ASN A 315 0.03 0.16 -8.95
N LEU A 316 0.75 -0.30 -7.93
CA LEU A 316 2.00 -1.07 -7.98
C LEU A 316 1.78 -2.59 -8.01
N GLY A 317 0.50 -3.03 -7.93
CA GLY A 317 -0.10 -4.20 -8.59
C GLY A 317 0.47 -5.61 -8.44
N LEU A 318 1.73 -5.81 -8.05
CA LEU A 318 2.45 -7.08 -8.13
C LEU A 318 3.50 -7.23 -7.01
N VAL A 319 4.14 -6.15 -6.57
CA VAL A 319 5.31 -6.22 -5.66
C VAL A 319 4.88 -6.13 -4.19
N VAL A 320 5.49 -6.94 -3.32
CA VAL A 320 5.35 -6.79 -1.86
C VAL A 320 5.85 -5.39 -1.47
N GLN A 321 5.14 -4.64 -0.62
CA GLN A 321 5.62 -3.31 -0.20
C GLN A 321 6.70 -3.39 0.89
N GLY A 322 7.52 -2.34 1.06
CA GLY A 322 8.52 -2.26 2.15
C GLY A 322 9.89 -2.81 1.76
N ASP A 323 10.66 -3.29 2.75
CA ASP A 323 11.98 -3.87 2.49
C ASP A 323 11.87 -5.20 1.74
N GLN A 324 12.39 -5.27 0.51
CA GLN A 324 12.40 -6.50 -0.30
C GLN A 324 13.51 -7.48 0.14
N ARG A 325 14.52 -6.97 0.85
CA ARG A 325 15.62 -7.77 1.40
C ARG A 325 15.17 -8.51 2.66
N ASP A 326 14.32 -7.89 3.48
CA ASP A 326 13.64 -8.53 4.62
C ASP A 326 12.11 -8.59 4.45
N LEU A 327 11.65 -9.61 3.73
CA LEU A 327 10.22 -9.86 3.56
C LEU A 327 9.46 -10.15 4.88
N ASN A 328 10.15 -10.53 5.96
CA ASN A 328 9.47 -10.79 7.24
C ASN A 328 9.07 -9.49 7.96
N ALA A 329 9.70 -8.36 7.64
CA ALA A 329 9.25 -7.04 8.08
C ALA A 329 7.81 -6.73 7.63
N ASN A 330 7.30 -7.47 6.63
CA ASN A 330 5.93 -7.37 6.13
C ASN A 330 4.93 -8.31 6.78
N LYS A 331 5.30 -9.07 7.81
CA LYS A 331 4.36 -9.96 8.49
C LYS A 331 3.27 -9.15 9.20
N ALA A 332 2.03 -9.28 8.75
CA ALA A 332 0.89 -8.58 9.33
C ALA A 332 -0.42 -9.35 9.16
N VAL A 333 -1.48 -8.83 9.78
CA VAL A 333 -2.85 -9.29 9.51
C VAL A 333 -3.14 -9.09 8.02
N SER A 334 -3.83 -10.03 7.36
CA SER A 334 -4.16 -9.93 5.92
C SER A 334 -5.18 -8.82 5.63
N ASP A 335 -5.16 -8.20 4.45
CA ASP A 335 -6.09 -7.11 4.04
C ASP A 335 -7.58 -7.53 4.11
N PHE A 336 -7.84 -8.81 3.86
CA PHE A 336 -9.16 -9.42 3.87
C PHE A 336 -9.58 -9.98 5.24
N ASP A 337 -8.75 -9.82 6.28
CA ASP A 337 -9.07 -10.28 7.62
C ASP A 337 -10.33 -9.60 8.18
N ARG A 338 -11.27 -10.41 8.67
CA ARG A 338 -12.49 -9.95 9.34
C ARG A 338 -12.61 -10.68 10.67
N PRO A 339 -12.15 -10.07 11.79
CA PRO A 339 -12.04 -10.75 13.07
C PRO A 339 -13.33 -11.36 13.58
N HIS A 340 -14.44 -10.65 13.38
CA HIS A 340 -15.76 -11.13 13.75
C HIS A 340 -16.75 -10.89 12.63
N LYS A 341 -17.58 -11.90 12.36
CA LYS A 341 -18.72 -11.84 11.46
C LYS A 341 -19.89 -12.59 12.07
N LEU A 342 -21.03 -11.92 12.17
CA LEU A 342 -22.31 -12.50 12.54
C LEU A 342 -23.24 -12.40 11.34
N ALA A 343 -23.85 -13.50 10.94
CA ALA A 343 -24.85 -13.51 9.89
C ALA A 343 -25.99 -14.44 10.30
N GLY A 344 -27.22 -14.08 9.96
CA GLY A 344 -28.35 -14.94 10.27
C GLY A 344 -29.62 -14.56 9.55
N THR A 345 -30.53 -15.53 9.52
CA THR A 345 -31.88 -15.37 9.00
C THR A 345 -32.88 -15.96 9.99
N PHE A 346 -34.07 -15.37 10.06
CA PHE A 346 -35.17 -15.92 10.81
C PHE A 346 -36.45 -15.89 9.98
N THR A 347 -37.36 -16.80 10.29
CA THR A 347 -38.71 -16.83 9.73
C THR A 347 -39.70 -17.00 10.86
N TRP A 348 -40.67 -16.10 10.93
CA TRP A 348 -41.71 -16.10 11.94
C TRP A 348 -43.10 -16.00 11.30
N ASN A 349 -43.82 -17.12 11.30
CA ASN A 349 -45.25 -17.16 11.05
C ASN A 349 -45.95 -16.57 12.28
N LEU A 350 -46.51 -15.38 12.14
CA LEU A 350 -47.08 -14.65 13.25
C LEU A 350 -48.28 -15.42 13.85
N PRO A 351 -48.44 -15.43 15.19
CA PRO A 351 -49.42 -16.28 15.88
C PRO A 351 -50.88 -15.88 15.65
N PHE A 352 -51.13 -14.81 14.88
CA PHE A 352 -52.46 -14.40 14.42
C PHE A 352 -53.17 -15.44 13.56
N ASN A 353 -52.49 -16.52 13.16
CA ASN A 353 -53.06 -17.66 12.41
C ASN A 353 -54.22 -18.39 13.11
N LYS A 354 -54.48 -18.14 14.40
CA LYS A 354 -55.67 -18.67 15.11
C LYS A 354 -56.92 -17.79 14.97
N SER A 355 -56.80 -16.59 14.41
CA SER A 355 -57.94 -15.71 14.16
C SER A 355 -58.74 -16.17 12.95
N LYS A 356 -60.08 -16.17 13.06
CA LYS A 356 -60.99 -16.42 11.94
C LYS A 356 -61.02 -15.25 10.93
N ASN A 357 -60.45 -14.10 11.28
CA ASN A 357 -60.41 -12.92 10.41
C ASN A 357 -59.31 -13.08 9.33
N LYS A 358 -59.74 -13.22 8.06
CA LYS A 358 -58.89 -13.36 6.87
C LYS A 358 -57.92 -12.19 6.63
N TRP A 359 -58.19 -11.04 7.25
CA TRP A 359 -57.34 -9.85 7.16
C TRP A 359 -56.20 -9.85 8.18
N ILE A 360 -56.35 -10.59 9.28
CA ILE A 360 -55.40 -10.58 10.40
C ILE A 360 -54.52 -11.85 10.42
N ASN A 361 -54.97 -12.95 9.78
CA ASN A 361 -54.19 -14.19 9.66
C ASN A 361 -53.23 -14.19 8.44
N GLY A 362 -52.34 -15.20 8.37
CA GLY A 362 -51.51 -15.45 7.19
C GLY A 362 -50.28 -14.54 7.03
N PHE A 363 -49.89 -13.79 8.07
CA PHE A 363 -48.66 -13.01 8.04
C PHE A 363 -47.43 -13.86 8.39
N GLN A 364 -46.38 -13.68 7.59
CA GLN A 364 -45.06 -14.25 7.80
C GLN A 364 -44.02 -13.12 7.76
N LEU A 365 -43.21 -13.02 8.80
CA LEU A 365 -42.07 -12.11 8.85
C LEU A 365 -40.79 -12.90 8.60
N VAL A 366 -40.03 -12.50 7.60
CA VAL A 366 -38.69 -13.02 7.32
C VAL A 366 -37.70 -11.90 7.61
N GLY A 367 -36.62 -12.21 8.31
CA GLY A 367 -35.55 -11.27 8.51
C GLY A 367 -34.20 -11.88 8.17
N SER A 368 -33.30 -11.02 7.71
CA SER A 368 -31.89 -11.35 7.51
C SER A 368 -31.04 -10.23 8.08
N GLY A 369 -29.87 -10.58 8.61
CA GLY A 369 -28.97 -9.61 9.19
C GLY A 369 -27.53 -10.07 9.09
N GLN A 370 -26.64 -9.08 8.96
CA GLN A 370 -25.22 -9.28 9.05
C GLN A 370 -24.56 -8.16 9.82
N TRP A 371 -23.53 -8.51 10.58
CA TRP A 371 -22.57 -7.60 11.18
C TRP A 371 -21.17 -8.15 10.96
N GLN A 372 -20.22 -7.29 10.61
CA GLN A 372 -18.83 -7.67 10.48
C GLN A 372 -17.91 -6.54 10.94
N SER A 373 -16.78 -6.92 11.53
CA SER A 373 -15.69 -6.00 11.82
C SER A 373 -15.19 -5.33 10.53
N GLY A 374 -14.63 -4.11 10.66
CA GLY A 374 -14.08 -3.38 9.52
C GLY A 374 -12.83 -4.04 8.95
N ALA A 375 -12.47 -3.61 7.74
CA ALA A 375 -11.27 -4.07 7.07
C ALA A 375 -10.02 -3.45 7.69
N PRO A 376 -8.94 -4.21 7.86
CA PRO A 376 -7.66 -3.59 8.10
C PRO A 376 -7.20 -2.84 6.83
N PHE A 377 -6.40 -1.81 7.02
CA PHE A 377 -5.78 -1.05 5.93
C PHE A 377 -4.40 -0.55 6.33
N SER A 378 -3.58 -0.24 5.33
CA SER A 378 -2.23 0.30 5.49
C SER A 378 -2.23 1.77 5.08
N ILE A 379 -1.37 2.56 5.70
CA ILE A 379 -1.08 3.91 5.18
C ILE A 379 -0.01 3.75 4.09
N ILE A 380 -0.27 4.34 2.94
CA ILE A 380 0.55 4.27 1.72
C ILE A 380 0.91 5.70 1.27
N ALA A 381 1.85 5.86 0.33
CA ALA A 381 1.79 6.98 -0.61
C ALA A 381 1.83 6.41 -2.01
N SER A 382 0.98 6.89 -2.90
CA SER A 382 0.94 6.41 -4.29
C SER A 382 1.92 7.11 -5.23
N ASP A 383 2.35 8.33 -4.87
CA ASP A 383 3.31 9.12 -5.64
C ASP A 383 4.34 9.76 -4.71
N ALA A 384 5.63 9.54 -5.02
CA ALA A 384 6.76 10.18 -4.36
C ALA A 384 7.08 11.56 -4.97
N GLY A 385 6.51 11.87 -6.13
CA GLY A 385 6.71 13.11 -6.87
C GLY A 385 5.77 14.20 -6.39
N PHE A 386 6.20 15.00 -5.43
CA PHE A 386 5.50 16.25 -5.13
C PHE A 386 5.94 17.33 -6.13
N GLU A 387 5.25 17.43 -7.26
CA GLU A 387 5.34 18.58 -8.16
C GLU A 387 4.14 19.52 -7.91
N VAL A 388 4.41 20.81 -7.70
CA VAL A 388 3.35 21.82 -7.72
C VAL A 388 3.71 22.93 -8.70
N LEU A 389 2.78 23.15 -9.62
CA LEU A 389 2.73 24.26 -10.57
C LEU A 389 2.70 25.62 -9.85
N ARG A 390 3.44 26.57 -10.45
CA ARG A 390 3.41 27.98 -10.07
C ARG A 390 2.11 28.64 -10.54
N THR A 391 1.23 29.04 -9.63
CA THR A 391 0.52 30.32 -9.70
C THR A 391 -0.05 30.74 -8.35
N SER A 392 -0.07 32.05 -8.13
CA SER A 392 -0.39 32.76 -6.89
C SER A 392 -1.88 32.75 -6.52
N GLY A 393 -2.15 32.53 -5.24
CA GLY A 393 -3.42 32.84 -4.59
C GLY A 393 -4.09 31.61 -3.98
N ASP A 394 -4.27 31.64 -2.66
CA ASP A 394 -5.14 30.75 -1.87
C ASP A 394 -4.64 29.34 -1.54
N ILE A 395 -3.88 29.19 -0.43
CA ILE A 395 -4.00 28.02 0.46
C ILE A 395 -3.66 28.45 1.90
N GLU A 396 -4.64 28.31 2.79
CA GLU A 396 -4.56 28.46 4.25
C GLU A 396 -3.74 27.33 4.91
N SER A 397 -2.84 27.73 5.82
CA SER A 397 -2.39 27.02 7.03
C SER A 397 -2.46 25.49 7.10
N GLN A 398 -1.37 24.79 6.77
CA GLN A 398 -0.97 23.54 7.48
C GLN A 398 0.54 23.34 7.64
N PHE A 399 1.36 24.29 7.18
CA PHE A 399 2.81 24.14 7.24
C PHE A 399 3.49 25.50 7.43
N PHE A 400 3.99 25.74 8.63
CA PHE A 400 4.77 26.93 8.96
C PHE A 400 6.24 26.56 9.17
N GLY A 401 7.09 26.97 8.23
CA GLY A 401 8.54 27.09 8.42
C GLY A 401 8.95 28.47 7.93
N VAL A 402 9.12 29.42 8.86
CA VAL A 402 9.61 30.77 8.56
C VAL A 402 11.14 30.72 8.44
N PHE A 403 11.71 31.36 7.42
CA PHE A 403 13.14 31.70 7.38
C PHE A 403 13.33 33.22 7.45
N LEU A 404 14.23 33.63 8.34
CA LEU A 404 14.92 34.93 8.28
C LEU A 404 16.23 34.68 7.55
N GLU A 405 16.45 35.36 6.43
CA GLU A 405 17.70 35.27 5.68
C GLU A 405 18.81 36.07 6.37
N ALA A 406 20.00 35.48 6.44
CA ALA A 406 21.21 36.15 6.90
C ALA A 406 21.71 37.12 5.82
N THR A 407 22.01 38.34 6.26
CA THR A 407 22.46 39.47 5.46
C THR A 407 23.74 39.17 4.67
N GLU A 408 23.70 39.24 3.33
CA GLU A 408 24.89 39.54 2.53
C GLU A 408 24.84 40.96 1.97
N ARG A 409 25.94 41.70 2.16
CA ARG A 409 26.16 43.02 1.57
C ARG A 409 26.31 42.87 0.06
N ASN A 410 25.35 43.38 -0.70
CA ASN A 410 25.42 43.76 -2.14
C ASN A 410 24.62 42.92 -3.16
N ALA A 411 23.59 42.15 -2.78
CA ALA A 411 22.55 41.74 -3.73
C ALA A 411 21.43 42.81 -3.81
N PRO A 412 20.92 43.18 -5.00
CA PRO A 412 19.77 44.08 -5.11
C PRO A 412 18.54 43.42 -4.48
N LEU A 413 17.95 44.14 -3.53
CA LEU A 413 16.85 43.75 -2.65
C LEU A 413 15.69 43.09 -3.42
N ILE A 414 15.50 41.79 -3.24
CA ILE A 414 14.24 41.11 -3.55
C ILE A 414 13.21 41.60 -2.51
N PRO A 415 12.03 42.10 -2.88
CA PRO A 415 11.11 42.67 -1.91
C PRO A 415 10.63 41.60 -0.92
N LEU A 416 10.87 41.86 0.38
CA LEU A 416 10.27 41.14 1.51
C LEU A 416 8.74 41.15 1.34
N ASN A 417 8.17 40.03 0.89
CA ASN A 417 6.77 39.61 1.00
C ASN A 417 6.50 38.31 0.22
N THR A 418 7.50 37.68 -0.39
CA THR A 418 7.35 36.34 -0.94
C THR A 418 7.41 35.31 0.20
N LEU A 419 6.24 34.97 0.74
CA LEU A 419 6.07 33.70 1.44
C LEU A 419 6.34 32.59 0.42
N VAL A 420 7.57 32.07 0.42
CA VAL A 420 7.85 30.80 -0.26
C VAL A 420 7.24 29.73 0.62
N ARG A 421 6.06 29.25 0.21
CA ARG A 421 5.51 28.00 0.71
C ARG A 421 6.57 26.94 0.43
N ILE A 422 7.15 26.37 1.48
CA ILE A 422 8.16 25.32 1.33
C ILE A 422 7.45 24.17 0.60
N PHE A 423 7.84 23.88 -0.63
CA PHE A 423 7.46 22.64 -1.33
C PHE A 423 8.24 21.45 -0.74
N ASN A 424 8.32 21.35 0.58
CA ASN A 424 9.00 20.29 1.31
C ASN A 424 8.90 20.51 2.82
N VAL A 425 7.69 20.57 3.33
CA VAL A 425 7.49 20.70 4.76
C VAL A 425 7.57 19.29 5.34
N GLY A 426 8.79 18.85 5.62
CA GLY A 426 9.03 17.53 6.21
C GLY A 426 8.58 16.36 5.33
N GLY A 427 8.43 16.56 4.01
CA GLY A 427 8.17 15.54 2.99
C GLY A 427 9.39 14.70 2.59
N ALA A 428 10.56 15.00 3.16
CA ALA A 428 11.79 14.29 2.88
C ALA A 428 11.85 12.99 3.68
N SER A 429 10.98 12.07 3.30
CA SER A 429 11.47 10.73 3.19
C SER A 429 10.92 10.10 1.88
N GLY A 430 9.75 10.51 1.36
CA GLY A 430 9.10 10.02 0.12
C GLY A 430 9.97 9.89 -1.14
N THR A 431 11.08 10.63 -1.23
CA THR A 431 12.01 10.64 -2.38
C THR A 431 13.22 9.71 -2.24
N ILE A 432 13.47 9.14 -1.05
CA ILE A 432 14.61 8.22 -0.84
C ILE A 432 14.27 6.84 -1.45
N PHE A 433 13.00 6.51 -1.53
CA PHE A 433 12.53 5.26 -2.10
C PHE A 433 11.22 5.54 -2.83
N ASN A 434 11.06 5.03 -4.06
CA ASN A 434 9.77 5.05 -4.75
C ASN A 434 8.68 4.43 -3.82
N ALA A 435 7.44 4.91 -3.92
CA ALA A 435 6.23 4.52 -3.17
C ALA A 435 6.08 3.01 -2.88
N ALA A 436 6.62 2.16 -3.73
CA ALA A 436 6.64 0.70 -3.54
C ALA A 436 7.42 0.21 -2.32
N PHE A 437 8.43 0.95 -1.85
CA PHE A 437 9.40 0.46 -0.87
C PHE A 437 9.30 1.12 0.51
N GLY A 438 8.52 2.19 0.66
CA GLY A 438 8.40 2.94 1.92
C GLY A 438 7.12 2.63 2.71
N ARG A 439 7.20 2.75 4.05
CA ARG A 439 6.04 3.01 4.91
C ARG A 439 6.30 4.24 5.79
N PRO A 440 5.26 4.95 6.28
CA PRO A 440 5.46 6.07 7.20
C PRO A 440 6.13 5.61 8.51
N SER A 441 6.86 6.53 9.13
CA SER A 441 7.33 6.33 10.50
C SER A 441 6.34 6.91 11.49
N VAL A 442 6.02 6.13 12.53
CA VAL A 442 5.08 6.48 13.60
C VAL A 442 5.78 6.57 14.94
N ARG A 443 5.38 7.56 15.75
CA ARG A 443 5.82 7.73 17.14
C ARG A 443 5.21 6.65 18.03
N SER A 444 3.91 6.41 17.85
CA SER A 444 3.12 5.50 18.66
C SER A 444 1.88 5.05 17.92
N LEU A 445 1.59 3.75 17.96
CA LEU A 445 0.35 3.19 17.44
C LEU A 445 -0.88 3.66 18.23
N GLU A 446 -0.70 3.96 19.52
CA GLU A 446 -1.78 4.48 20.35
C GLU A 446 -2.15 5.90 19.92
N LEU A 447 -1.15 6.76 19.66
CA LEU A 447 -1.40 8.10 19.13
C LEU A 447 -2.02 8.04 17.74
N LEU A 448 -1.53 7.15 16.88
CA LEU A 448 -2.07 6.98 15.51
C LEU A 448 -3.56 6.63 15.54
N ARG A 449 -3.97 5.73 16.44
CA ARG A 449 -5.36 5.27 16.56
C ARG A 449 -6.31 6.30 17.19
N ARG A 450 -5.81 7.41 17.72
CA ARG A 450 -6.67 8.48 18.27
C ARG A 450 -7.30 9.24 17.12
N GLY A 451 -8.59 9.00 16.90
CA GLY A 451 -9.42 9.89 16.09
C GLY A 451 -9.75 11.17 16.84
N GLY A 452 -10.18 12.18 16.10
CA GLY A 452 -10.64 13.45 16.65
C GLY A 452 -12.14 13.46 16.96
N SER A 453 -12.69 14.67 17.08
CA SER A 453 -14.09 14.88 17.47
C SER A 453 -15.05 14.52 16.34
N ASP A 454 -14.65 14.75 15.09
CA ASP A 454 -15.37 14.34 13.90
C ASP A 454 -14.80 13.02 13.37
N ARG A 455 -15.51 11.92 13.61
CA ARG A 455 -15.06 10.59 13.18
C ARG A 455 -15.03 10.37 11.66
N LEU A 456 -15.62 11.28 10.87
CA LEU A 456 -15.54 11.22 9.41
C LEU A 456 -14.32 11.96 8.89
N ARG A 457 -13.97 13.10 9.47
CA ARG A 457 -12.81 13.92 9.04
C ARG A 457 -11.52 13.58 9.78
N GLU A 458 -11.63 13.02 10.97
CA GLU A 458 -10.51 12.77 11.89
C GLU A 458 -10.60 11.31 12.35
N PHE A 459 -10.65 10.34 11.41
CA PHE A 459 -10.82 8.93 11.78
C PHE A 459 -9.63 8.38 12.57
N PHE A 460 -8.43 8.83 12.23
CA PHE A 460 -7.17 8.55 12.93
C PHE A 460 -6.32 9.80 12.98
N ASN A 461 -5.24 9.79 13.77
CA ASN A 461 -4.39 10.95 13.94
C ASN A 461 -3.50 11.13 12.69
N ILE A 462 -3.86 12.10 11.86
CA ILE A 462 -3.13 12.46 10.65
C ILE A 462 -2.01 13.47 10.88
N CYS A 463 -1.82 13.96 12.11
CA CYS A 463 -0.84 15.02 12.35
C CYS A 463 0.59 14.53 12.14
N GLN A 464 1.40 15.37 11.49
CA GLN A 464 2.78 15.10 11.08
C GLN A 464 3.82 16.07 11.68
N ASP A 465 3.45 16.84 12.72
CA ASP A 465 4.38 17.81 13.31
C ASP A 465 5.38 17.12 14.26
N PRO A 466 6.70 17.11 13.95
CA PRO A 466 7.72 16.51 14.81
C PRO A 466 7.81 17.18 16.19
N ASN A 467 7.48 18.47 16.27
CA ASN A 467 7.63 19.30 17.47
C ASN A 467 6.44 19.15 18.41
N ASN A 468 5.34 18.63 17.87
CA ASN A 468 4.16 18.32 18.62
C ASN A 468 4.15 16.84 19.04
N THR A 469 4.21 16.60 20.35
CA THR A 469 4.19 15.25 20.92
C THR A 469 2.86 14.53 20.74
N GLU A 470 1.80 15.25 20.38
CA GLU A 470 0.48 14.70 20.08
C GLU A 470 0.38 14.15 18.65
N CYS A 471 1.35 14.44 17.78
CA CYS A 471 1.35 13.98 16.40
C CYS A 471 1.91 12.56 16.27
N ALA A 472 1.16 11.72 15.56
CA ALA A 472 1.42 10.29 15.48
C ALA A 472 2.43 9.93 14.38
N LEU A 473 2.38 10.63 13.25
CA LEU A 473 3.27 10.46 12.11
C LEU A 473 4.51 11.34 12.33
N VAL A 474 5.69 10.77 12.14
CA VAL A 474 6.98 11.44 12.45
C VAL A 474 7.76 11.74 11.18
N ALA A 475 7.52 10.99 10.10
CA ALA A 475 7.98 11.36 8.76
C ALA A 475 7.20 10.62 7.65
N PRO A 476 6.88 11.31 6.54
CA PRO A 476 6.41 10.72 5.29
C PRO A 476 7.57 10.04 4.53
N LEU A 477 7.70 8.71 4.64
CA LEU A 477 8.21 7.74 3.64
C LEU A 477 9.65 7.66 3.05
N GLY A 478 10.76 7.47 3.78
CA GLY A 478 12.12 7.43 3.14
C GLY A 478 13.17 6.60 3.81
N GLY A 479 12.69 5.69 4.62
CA GLY A 479 13.26 4.35 4.67
C GLY A 479 12.10 3.38 4.58
N PHE A 480 12.31 2.14 5.01
CA PHE A 480 11.22 1.17 5.15
C PHE A 480 10.13 1.59 6.14
N GLY A 481 10.39 2.62 6.95
CA GLY A 481 9.52 3.05 8.03
C GLY A 481 9.45 2.04 9.17
N ASN A 482 8.67 2.35 10.19
CA ASN A 482 8.40 1.43 11.30
C ASN A 482 6.91 1.06 11.44
N LEU A 483 6.02 1.62 10.60
CA LEU A 483 4.61 1.27 10.60
C LEU A 483 4.42 -0.08 9.89
N GLY A 484 3.84 -1.06 10.57
CA GLY A 484 3.50 -2.35 9.96
C GLY A 484 2.34 -2.24 8.97
N ARG A 485 2.26 -3.17 8.01
CA ARG A 485 1.07 -3.34 7.16
C ARG A 485 -0.18 -3.54 8.03
N ASN A 486 -1.33 -3.04 7.59
CA ASN A 486 -2.64 -3.38 8.16
C ASN A 486 -2.80 -3.09 9.65
N THR A 487 -2.16 -2.02 10.11
CA THR A 487 -2.10 -1.63 11.52
C THR A 487 -3.37 -0.93 12.00
N LEU A 488 -4.09 -0.27 11.08
CA LEU A 488 -5.37 0.40 11.33
C LEU A 488 -6.53 -0.43 10.80
N ARG A 489 -7.74 -0.18 11.32
CA ARG A 489 -8.96 -0.88 10.94
C ARG A 489 -10.10 0.09 10.76
N GLY A 490 -10.80 -0.03 9.64
CA GLY A 490 -11.94 0.82 9.32
C GLY A 490 -13.20 0.49 10.15
N PRO A 491 -14.29 1.22 9.88
CA PRO A 491 -15.58 1.04 10.55
C PRO A 491 -16.18 -0.35 10.37
N SER A 492 -16.87 -0.86 11.40
CA SER A 492 -17.67 -2.08 11.28
C SER A 492 -18.87 -1.87 10.37
N GLN A 493 -19.28 -2.92 9.65
CA GLN A 493 -20.45 -2.89 8.78
C GLN A 493 -21.59 -3.67 9.40
N LYS A 494 -22.82 -3.15 9.26
CA LYS A 494 -24.05 -3.75 9.76
C LYS A 494 -25.22 -3.50 8.81
N ARG A 495 -26.03 -4.53 8.59
CA ARG A 495 -27.24 -4.44 7.78
C ARG A 495 -28.28 -5.42 8.28
N ILE A 496 -29.53 -4.99 8.33
CA ILE A 496 -30.68 -5.81 8.66
C ILE A 496 -31.79 -5.52 7.65
N ASP A 497 -32.31 -6.57 7.04
CA ASP A 497 -33.35 -6.52 6.02
C ASP A 497 -34.54 -7.36 6.47
N PHE A 498 -35.76 -6.86 6.30
CA PHE A 498 -37.00 -7.56 6.62
C PHE A 498 -37.91 -7.69 5.39
N SER A 499 -38.70 -8.76 5.39
CA SER A 499 -39.76 -9.02 4.43
C SER A 499 -41.00 -9.45 5.19
N LEU A 500 -42.07 -8.66 5.12
CA LEU A 500 -43.38 -9.02 5.64
C LEU A 500 -44.24 -9.51 4.48
N GLN A 501 -44.69 -10.75 4.57
CA GLN A 501 -45.52 -11.40 3.56
C GLN A 501 -46.87 -11.76 4.14
N LYS A 502 -47.94 -11.55 3.38
CA LYS A 502 -49.29 -11.98 3.70
C LYS A 502 -49.89 -12.68 2.50
N THR A 503 -50.35 -13.90 2.68
CA THR A 503 -51.17 -14.60 1.69
C THR A 503 -52.58 -14.76 2.22
N THR A 504 -53.59 -14.28 1.49
CA THR A 504 -55.01 -14.45 1.86
C THR A 504 -55.84 -14.91 0.66
N ARG A 505 -56.76 -15.84 0.89
CA ARG A 505 -57.72 -16.29 -0.15
C ARG A 505 -58.93 -15.37 -0.13
N LEU A 506 -59.15 -14.68 -1.24
CA LEU A 506 -60.30 -13.78 -1.43
C LEU A 506 -61.55 -14.59 -1.81
N SER A 507 -61.39 -15.58 -2.71
CA SER A 507 -62.44 -16.54 -3.09
C SER A 507 -61.83 -17.95 -3.28
N GLU A 508 -62.60 -18.91 -3.82
CA GLU A 508 -62.11 -20.27 -4.10
C GLU A 508 -61.07 -20.30 -5.24
N ARG A 509 -61.13 -19.33 -6.16
CA ARG A 509 -60.21 -19.22 -7.30
C ARG A 509 -59.19 -18.10 -7.12
N LEU A 510 -59.52 -17.09 -6.29
CA LEU A 510 -58.73 -15.87 -6.15
C LEU A 510 -57.88 -15.84 -4.85
N SER A 511 -56.57 -15.69 -4.99
CA SER A 511 -55.64 -15.46 -3.87
C SER A 511 -54.85 -14.17 -4.04
N LEU A 512 -54.70 -13.41 -2.95
CA LEU A 512 -53.93 -12.18 -2.88
C LEU A 512 -52.69 -12.40 -2.02
N GLU A 513 -51.53 -12.10 -2.58
CA GLU A 513 -50.22 -12.09 -1.92
C GLU A 513 -49.75 -10.64 -1.81
N LEU A 514 -49.55 -10.17 -0.58
CA LEU A 514 -48.98 -8.87 -0.28
C LEU A 514 -47.58 -9.08 0.27
N LYS A 515 -46.61 -8.30 -0.21
CA LYS A 515 -45.22 -8.35 0.21
C LYS A 515 -44.72 -6.93 0.47
N TRP A 516 -44.10 -6.73 1.62
CA TRP A 516 -43.39 -5.51 1.95
C TRP A 516 -41.95 -5.86 2.31
N ASP A 517 -41.03 -5.49 1.43
CA ASP A 517 -39.60 -5.65 1.62
C ASP A 517 -38.99 -4.33 2.11
N VAL A 518 -38.22 -4.39 3.18
CA VAL A 518 -37.48 -3.26 3.75
C VAL A 518 -36.02 -3.66 3.86
N PHE A 519 -35.21 -3.14 2.95
CA PHE A 519 -33.76 -3.30 2.97
C PHE A 519 -33.13 -2.22 3.85
N ASN A 520 -32.15 -2.58 4.68
CA ASN A 520 -31.53 -1.70 5.67
C ASN A 520 -32.58 -1.00 6.56
N ILE A 521 -33.36 -1.79 7.30
CA ILE A 521 -34.49 -1.30 8.11
C ILE A 521 -34.12 -0.21 9.10
N PHE A 522 -32.90 -0.20 9.61
CA PHE A 522 -32.42 0.84 10.52
C PHE A 522 -31.81 2.05 9.81
N ASN A 523 -31.71 2.04 8.48
CA ASN A 523 -31.00 3.05 7.68
C ASN A 523 -29.59 3.33 8.23
N TRP A 524 -28.88 2.28 8.64
CA TRP A 524 -27.50 2.44 9.08
C TRP A 524 -26.62 2.75 7.88
N ALA A 525 -25.87 3.84 7.97
CA ALA A 525 -24.79 4.12 7.04
C ALA A 525 -23.64 3.14 7.34
N ASN A 526 -23.17 2.46 6.30
CA ASN A 526 -21.99 1.62 6.35
C ASN A 526 -20.87 2.41 5.68
N PHE A 527 -19.83 2.75 6.44
CA PHE A 527 -18.74 3.58 5.94
C PHE A 527 -17.63 2.73 5.30
N ALA A 528 -16.96 3.29 4.31
CA ALA A 528 -15.73 2.72 3.75
C ALA A 528 -14.56 2.92 4.73
N ASN A 529 -13.40 2.34 4.40
CA ASN A 529 -12.15 2.75 5.04
C ASN A 529 -11.89 4.24 4.76
N PRO A 530 -11.23 4.97 5.68
CA PRO A 530 -10.75 6.32 5.40
C PRO A 530 -9.72 6.31 4.26
N ASN A 531 -9.53 7.45 3.61
CA ASN A 531 -8.40 7.62 2.70
C ASN A 531 -7.10 7.40 3.49
N SER A 532 -6.27 6.51 2.98
CA SER A 532 -5.03 6.08 3.62
C SER A 532 -3.81 6.44 2.78
N ASP A 533 -4.01 7.18 1.70
CA ASP A 533 -2.97 7.67 0.82
C ASP A 533 -2.42 9.01 1.30
N LEU A 534 -1.16 8.99 1.73
CA LEU A 534 -0.46 10.14 2.29
C LEU A 534 -0.16 11.21 1.23
N SER A 535 -0.13 10.84 -0.06
CA SER A 535 0.01 11.80 -1.16
C SER A 535 -1.29 12.56 -1.45
N ASP A 536 -2.42 12.15 -0.88
CA ASP A 536 -3.70 12.87 -0.98
C ASP A 536 -3.93 13.75 0.24
N GLU A 537 -3.26 14.91 0.28
CA GLU A 537 -3.31 15.85 1.42
C GLU A 537 -4.71 16.40 1.72
N THR A 538 -5.63 16.34 0.76
CA THR A 538 -6.98 16.91 0.93
C THR A 538 -7.86 15.98 1.75
N ASP A 539 -7.84 14.69 1.43
CA ASP A 539 -8.76 13.70 2.00
C ASP A 539 -8.09 12.69 2.94
N PHE A 540 -6.76 12.74 3.14
CA PHE A 540 -6.03 11.82 4.01
C PHE A 540 -6.64 11.74 5.42
N GLY A 541 -6.92 10.50 5.87
CA GLY A 541 -7.57 10.21 7.15
C GLY A 541 -9.07 10.45 7.20
N GLN A 542 -9.68 10.88 6.10
CA GLN A 542 -11.12 11.14 6.03
C GLN A 542 -11.89 10.00 5.36
N ILE A 543 -13.11 9.75 5.84
CA ILE A 543 -14.08 8.84 5.22
C ILE A 543 -14.94 9.66 4.25
N THR A 544 -14.68 9.51 2.96
CA THR A 544 -15.40 10.24 1.90
C THR A 544 -16.51 9.42 1.24
N ARG A 545 -16.62 8.12 1.56
CA ARG A 545 -17.54 7.18 0.89
C ARG A 545 -18.25 6.22 1.84
N THR A 546 -19.40 5.74 1.39
CA THR A 546 -20.18 4.66 2.05
C THR A 546 -20.17 3.40 1.21
N VAL A 547 -20.42 2.25 1.85
CA VAL A 547 -20.48 0.93 1.23
C VAL A 547 -21.89 0.37 1.37
N GLY A 548 -22.49 -0.04 0.25
CA GLY A 548 -23.85 -0.59 0.23
C GLY A 548 -24.93 0.47 0.04
N ALA A 549 -26.18 0.01 -0.03
CA ALA A 549 -27.33 0.84 -0.38
C ALA A 549 -28.01 1.48 0.85
N PRO A 550 -28.63 2.67 0.68
CA PRO A 550 -29.50 3.26 1.69
C PRO A 550 -30.75 2.40 1.93
N ARG A 551 -31.61 2.81 2.87
CA ARG A 551 -32.89 2.13 3.08
C ARG A 551 -33.75 2.20 1.82
N VAL A 552 -34.22 1.04 1.38
CA VAL A 552 -35.15 0.91 0.25
C VAL A 552 -36.35 0.11 0.72
N MET A 553 -37.54 0.62 0.43
CA MET A 553 -38.81 -0.04 0.73
C MET A 553 -39.52 -0.37 -0.57
N GLN A 554 -39.99 -1.61 -0.70
CA GLN A 554 -40.73 -2.07 -1.87
C GLN A 554 -42.01 -2.76 -1.41
N PHE A 555 -43.12 -2.34 -1.99
CA PHE A 555 -44.41 -2.97 -1.78
C PHE A 555 -44.85 -3.66 -3.07
N GLY A 556 -45.24 -4.92 -2.96
CA GLY A 556 -45.75 -5.72 -4.07
C GLY A 556 -47.07 -6.35 -3.70
N ALA A 557 -47.99 -6.37 -4.66
CA ALA A 557 -49.21 -7.15 -4.60
C ALA A 557 -49.24 -8.10 -5.80
N LYS A 558 -49.55 -9.37 -5.56
CA LYS A 558 -49.73 -10.38 -6.60
C LYS A 558 -51.08 -11.06 -6.43
N LEU A 559 -51.87 -11.02 -7.48
CA LEU A 559 -53.17 -11.69 -7.57
C LEU A 559 -53.01 -12.97 -8.37
N ARG A 560 -53.50 -14.11 -7.85
CA ARG A 560 -53.57 -15.39 -8.57
C ARG A 560 -55.04 -15.78 -8.68
N PHE A 561 -55.50 -16.15 -9.87
CA PHE A 561 -56.90 -16.43 -10.20
C PHE A 561 -57.06 -17.78 -10.91
#